data_AF-A0A966SAW2-F1
#
_entry.id   AF-A0A966SAW2-F1
#
_cell.length_a   1.000
_cell.length_b   1.000
_cell.length_c   1.000
_cell.angle_alpha   90.00
_cell.angle_beta   90.00
_cell.angle_gamma   90.00
#
_symmetry.space_group_name_H-M   'P 1'
#
loop_
_entity.id
_entity.type
_entity.pdbx_description
1 polymer ?
#
loop_
_entity_poly.entity_id
_entity_poly.type
_entity_poly.pdbx_seq_one_letter_code
_entity_poly.pdbx_strand_id
1 'polypeptide(L)'
;AAMGTRCRHDTAMRQHAIGAALLSSVATPLQLLVMLAAIDRDLVVHWLLPSVSMALVAAASAGFWLRGAGSPQDHVRQTFEGRAFQPLQAIVFSVTVTSLLWAASWLAAQFGSRGAAWGVMLGGFADAHSAIASAATLVRAAELDASTGALAILGALASNTLMKLLLAFATGGRRYAAALAVPLLAMWLVAAALLVSPSWPTAVP
;
A
#
# COMPACT_ATOMS: atom_id res chain seq x y z
N ALA A 1 -9.56 0.87 -8.66
CA ALA A 1 -10.50 0.18 -9.58
C ALA A 1 -11.38 1.16 -10.36
N ALA A 2 -12.28 1.92 -9.71
CA ALA A 2 -13.28 2.76 -10.39
C ALA A 2 -12.69 3.75 -11.43
N MET A 3 -11.60 4.45 -11.10
CA MET A 3 -10.94 5.39 -12.01
C MET A 3 -10.14 4.70 -13.13
N GLY A 4 -9.65 3.48 -12.88
CA GLY A 4 -8.98 2.67 -13.91
C GLY A 4 -9.95 2.24 -15.01
N THR A 5 -11.16 1.82 -14.64
CA THR A 5 -12.23 1.51 -15.60
C THR A 5 -12.58 2.72 -16.46
N ARG A 6 -12.62 3.93 -15.88
CA ARG A 6 -12.88 5.19 -16.63
C ARG A 6 -11.77 5.53 -17.63
N CYS A 7 -10.49 5.34 -17.26
CA CYS A 7 -9.35 5.54 -18.18
C CYS A 7 -9.39 4.67 -19.43
N ARG A 8 -10.00 3.48 -19.31
CA ARG A 8 -10.04 2.51 -20.41
C ARG A 8 -11.05 2.94 -21.48
N HIS A 9 -12.05 3.73 -21.12
CA HIS A 9 -13.08 4.25 -22.02
C HIS A 9 -12.76 5.67 -22.51
N ASP A 10 -12.07 6.49 -21.71
CA ASP A 10 -11.66 7.84 -22.10
C ASP A 10 -10.18 8.12 -21.76
N THR A 11 -9.37 8.25 -22.81
CA THR A 11 -7.94 8.58 -22.72
C THR A 11 -7.68 9.95 -22.12
N ALA A 12 -8.61 10.92 -22.27
CA ALA A 12 -8.48 12.27 -21.73
C ALA A 12 -8.57 12.29 -20.20
N MET A 13 -9.25 11.32 -19.59
CA MET A 13 -9.38 11.18 -18.13
C MET A 13 -8.18 10.53 -17.44
N ARG A 14 -7.17 10.09 -18.21
CA ARG A 14 -6.04 9.33 -17.67
C ARG A 14 -5.25 10.08 -16.61
N GLN A 15 -4.95 11.36 -16.83
CA GLN A 15 -4.16 12.16 -15.90
C GLN A 15 -4.91 12.41 -14.59
N HIS A 16 -6.22 12.71 -14.67
CA HIS A 16 -7.09 12.84 -13.50
C HIS A 16 -7.17 11.55 -12.67
N ALA A 17 -7.29 10.40 -13.33
CA ALA A 17 -7.34 9.11 -12.68
C ALA A 17 -6.00 8.67 -12.05
N ILE A 18 -4.87 9.06 -12.65
CA ILE A 18 -3.54 8.86 -12.06
C ILE A 18 -3.43 9.73 -10.81
N GLY A 19 -3.74 11.03 -10.92
CA GLY A 19 -3.73 11.97 -9.81
C GLY A 19 -4.60 11.51 -8.64
N ALA A 20 -5.83 11.06 -8.90
CA ALA A 20 -6.73 10.54 -7.89
C ALA A 20 -6.20 9.26 -7.20
N ALA A 21 -5.60 8.34 -7.96
CA ALA A 21 -5.00 7.13 -7.38
C ALA A 21 -3.76 7.44 -6.51
N LEU A 22 -3.00 8.46 -6.88
CA LEU A 22 -1.85 8.94 -6.10
C LEU A 22 -2.29 9.68 -4.83
N LEU A 23 -3.32 10.52 -4.91
CA LEU A 23 -3.93 11.14 -3.72
C LEU A 23 -4.46 10.10 -2.73
N SER A 24 -5.13 9.05 -3.22
CA SER A 24 -5.53 7.93 -2.37
C SER A 24 -4.33 7.21 -1.73
N SER A 25 -3.19 7.19 -2.41
CA SER A 25 -1.96 6.59 -1.88
C SER A 25 -1.25 7.44 -0.82
N VAL A 26 -1.61 8.72 -0.67
CA VAL A 26 -1.20 9.56 0.47
C VAL A 26 -1.83 9.06 1.77
N ALA A 27 -3.04 8.50 1.72
CA ALA A 27 -3.74 8.03 2.92
C ALA A 27 -3.03 6.82 3.57
N THR A 28 -2.40 5.95 2.78
CA THR A 28 -1.72 4.74 3.30
C THR A 28 -0.64 5.05 4.36
N PRO A 29 0.37 5.90 4.11
CA PRO A 29 1.36 6.23 5.14
C PRO A 29 0.78 6.98 6.34
N LEU A 30 -0.30 7.75 6.16
CA LEU A 30 -1.00 8.38 7.30
C LEU A 30 -1.71 7.33 8.16
N GLN A 31 -2.41 6.38 7.54
CA GLN A 31 -3.08 5.27 8.21
C GLN A 31 -2.08 4.39 8.98
N LEU A 32 -0.91 4.14 8.39
CA LEU A 32 0.21 3.47 9.05
C LEU A 32 0.59 4.15 10.36
N LEU A 33 0.83 5.48 10.35
CA LEU A 33 1.18 6.22 11.56
C LEU A 33 0.08 6.16 12.62
N VAL A 34 -1.18 6.26 12.22
CA VAL A 34 -2.32 6.14 13.14
C VAL A 34 -2.36 4.76 13.80
N MET A 35 -2.16 3.69 13.02
CA MET A 35 -2.10 2.33 13.55
C MET A 35 -0.92 2.11 14.50
N LEU A 36 0.27 2.58 14.12
CA LEU A 36 1.44 2.48 14.99
C LEU A 36 1.20 3.26 16.28
N ALA A 37 0.61 4.46 16.23
CA ALA A 37 0.30 5.25 17.41
C ALA A 37 -0.68 4.58 18.38
N ALA A 38 -1.58 3.75 17.86
CA ALA A 38 -2.50 2.96 18.68
C ALA A 38 -1.83 1.74 19.34
N ILE A 39 -0.69 1.28 18.80
CA ILE A 39 -0.02 0.06 19.24
C ILE A 39 1.19 0.39 20.12
N ASP A 40 2.14 1.15 19.59
CA ASP A 40 3.42 1.46 20.21
C ASP A 40 3.91 2.83 19.72
N ARG A 41 4.10 3.75 20.67
CA ARG A 41 4.47 5.14 20.38
C ARG A 41 5.92 5.26 19.91
N ASP A 42 6.80 4.36 20.31
CA ASP A 42 8.20 4.40 19.91
C ASP A 42 8.31 4.04 18.42
N LEU A 43 7.52 3.06 17.95
CA LEU A 43 7.42 2.73 16.52
C LEU A 43 6.98 3.93 15.65
N VAL A 44 6.14 4.84 16.17
CA VAL A 44 5.72 6.04 15.44
C VAL A 44 6.90 6.96 15.14
N VAL A 45 7.78 7.18 16.12
CA VAL A 45 8.93 8.08 15.96
C VAL A 45 9.84 7.58 14.83
N HIS A 46 10.06 6.27 14.78
CA HIS A 46 10.87 5.62 13.76
C HIS A 46 10.23 5.65 12.37
N TRP A 47 8.91 5.55 12.30
CA TRP A 47 8.16 5.54 11.04
C TRP A 47 7.69 6.90 10.56
N LEU A 48 7.85 7.96 11.36
CA LEU A 48 7.40 9.31 11.02
C LEU A 48 8.06 9.83 9.75
N LEU A 49 9.40 9.80 9.71
CA LEU A 49 10.16 10.30 8.58
C LEU A 49 9.91 9.46 7.30
N PRO A 50 9.97 8.11 7.34
CA PRO A 50 9.57 7.28 6.19
C PRO A 50 8.15 7.58 5.70
N SER A 51 7.17 7.66 6.60
CA SER A 51 5.75 7.84 6.23
C SER A 51 5.48 9.21 5.63
N VAL A 52 6.04 10.28 6.22
CA VAL A 52 5.91 11.63 5.67
C VAL A 52 6.57 11.72 4.30
N SER A 53 7.73 11.08 4.11
CA SER A 53 8.42 11.07 2.83
C SER A 53 7.63 10.33 1.75
N MET A 54 6.99 9.20 2.09
CA MET A 54 6.05 8.52 1.20
C MET A 54 4.87 9.40 0.82
N ALA A 55 4.25 10.07 1.80
CA ALA A 55 3.12 10.97 1.58
C ALA A 55 3.49 12.14 0.66
N LEU A 56 4.68 12.71 0.85
CA LEU A 56 5.21 13.80 0.02
C LEU A 56 5.44 13.35 -1.43
N VAL A 57 6.08 12.19 -1.64
CA VAL A 57 6.29 11.65 -3.00
C VAL A 57 4.96 11.43 -3.71
N ALA A 58 3.97 10.86 -3.01
CA ALA A 58 2.64 10.65 -3.55
C ALA A 58 1.93 11.95 -3.90
N ALA A 59 1.95 12.93 -3.00
CA ALA A 59 1.30 14.23 -3.18
C ALA A 59 1.96 15.04 -4.30
N ALA A 60 3.30 15.08 -4.35
CA ALA A 60 4.05 15.75 -5.41
C ALA A 60 3.77 15.13 -6.78
N SER A 61 3.77 13.79 -6.85
CA SER A 61 3.45 13.06 -8.07
C SER A 61 2.00 13.31 -8.51
N ALA A 62 1.06 13.30 -7.57
CA ALA A 62 -0.34 13.64 -7.85
C ALA A 62 -0.47 15.05 -8.41
N GLY A 63 0.17 16.03 -7.77
CA GLY A 63 0.19 17.42 -8.22
C GLY A 63 0.79 17.59 -9.62
N PHE A 64 1.87 16.87 -9.94
CA PHE A 64 2.46 16.86 -11.28
C PHE A 64 1.47 16.37 -12.34
N TRP A 65 0.82 15.23 -12.10
CA TRP A 65 -0.15 14.66 -13.04
C TRP A 65 -1.43 15.51 -13.17
N LEU A 66 -1.90 16.12 -12.09
CA LEU A 66 -3.08 16.98 -12.10
C LEU A 66 -2.83 18.34 -12.74
N ARG A 67 -1.61 18.89 -12.65
CA ARG A 67 -1.24 20.14 -13.34
C ARG A 67 -1.26 20.03 -14.85
N GLY A 68 -0.90 18.85 -15.37
CA GLY A 68 -0.95 18.56 -16.81
C GLY A 68 -2.35 18.17 -17.31
N ALA A 69 -3.30 17.98 -16.40
CA ALA A 69 -4.66 17.62 -16.74
C ALA A 69 -5.42 18.87 -17.21
N GLY A 70 -5.88 18.86 -18.46
CA GLY A 70 -6.74 19.94 -18.98
C GLY A 70 -8.04 20.04 -18.18
N SER A 71 -8.73 21.20 -18.25
CA SER A 71 -10.02 21.37 -17.58
C SER A 71 -10.94 20.19 -17.87
N PRO A 72 -11.59 19.60 -16.86
CA PRO A 72 -12.62 18.61 -17.11
C PRO A 72 -13.66 19.27 -18.00
N GLN A 73 -13.78 18.84 -19.25
CA GLN A 73 -15.00 19.14 -20.00
C GLN A 73 -16.11 18.48 -19.21
N ASP A 74 -17.11 19.27 -18.80
CA ASP A 74 -18.30 18.84 -18.06
C ASP A 74 -19.02 17.72 -18.82
N HIS A 75 -18.53 16.49 -18.70
CA HIS A 75 -19.30 15.28 -18.90
C HIS A 75 -19.83 14.82 -17.54
N VAL A 76 -20.36 15.78 -16.76
CA VAL A 76 -21.25 15.48 -15.65
C VAL A 76 -22.61 15.15 -16.25
N ARG A 77 -22.79 13.87 -16.56
CA ARG A 77 -24.05 13.10 -16.50
C ARG A 77 -23.92 11.90 -17.42
N GLN A 78 -23.30 10.83 -16.94
CA GLN A 78 -23.83 9.50 -17.23
C GLN A 78 -23.79 8.69 -15.95
N THR A 79 -24.98 8.17 -15.65
CA THR A 79 -25.44 7.43 -14.49
C THR A 79 -24.39 6.47 -13.94
N PHE A 80 -24.40 6.26 -12.62
CA PHE A 80 -23.79 5.09 -11.96
C PHE A 80 -24.47 3.81 -12.51
N GLU A 81 -24.20 3.44 -13.77
CA GLU A 81 -24.53 2.13 -14.34
C GLU A 81 -23.30 1.22 -14.26
N GLY A 82 -22.60 1.27 -13.14
CA GLY A 82 -21.70 0.21 -12.72
C GLY A 82 -22.42 -0.55 -11.62
N ARG A 83 -22.68 -1.85 -11.82
CA ARG A 83 -23.13 -2.73 -10.73
C ARG A 83 -22.25 -2.49 -9.50
N ALA A 84 -22.79 -1.83 -8.49
CA ALA A 84 -22.09 -1.43 -7.26
C ALA A 84 -21.57 -2.66 -6.49
N PHE A 85 -22.15 -3.82 -6.75
CA PHE A 85 -21.67 -5.12 -6.36
C PHE A 85 -21.16 -5.88 -7.58
N GLN A 86 -19.85 -6.11 -7.64
CA GLN A 86 -19.25 -7.14 -8.49
C GLN A 86 -18.93 -8.34 -7.58
N PRO A 87 -19.92 -9.19 -7.25
CA PRO A 87 -19.76 -10.25 -6.26
C PRO A 87 -18.62 -11.21 -6.63
N LEU A 88 -18.36 -11.41 -7.93
CA LEU A 88 -17.23 -12.21 -8.39
C LEU A 88 -15.87 -11.57 -8.05
N GLN A 89 -15.75 -10.24 -8.10
CA GLN A 89 -14.53 -9.55 -7.67
C GLN A 89 -14.36 -9.59 -6.15
N ALA A 90 -15.45 -9.49 -5.40
CA ALA A 90 -15.42 -9.66 -3.94
C ALA A 90 -15.05 -11.09 -3.54
N ILE A 91 -15.54 -12.10 -4.25
CA ILE A 91 -15.21 -13.52 -4.04
C ILE A 91 -13.75 -13.79 -4.40
N VAL A 92 -13.26 -13.34 -5.57
CA VAL A 92 -11.85 -13.52 -5.96
C VAL A 92 -10.93 -12.81 -4.95
N PHE A 93 -11.29 -11.59 -4.53
CA PHE A 93 -10.57 -10.89 -3.49
C PHE A 93 -10.58 -11.69 -2.17
N SER A 94 -11.74 -12.10 -1.67
CA SER A 94 -11.87 -12.86 -0.42
C SER A 94 -11.12 -14.19 -0.48
N VAL A 95 -11.22 -14.96 -1.57
CA VAL A 95 -10.51 -16.24 -1.73
C VAL A 95 -9.00 -16.03 -1.75
N THR A 96 -8.52 -14.98 -2.42
CA THR A 96 -7.09 -14.63 -2.44
C THR A 96 -6.61 -14.27 -1.04
N VAL A 97 -7.37 -13.41 -0.35
CA VAL A 97 -7.11 -12.93 1.02
C VAL A 97 -7.08 -14.10 2.01
N THR A 98 -8.11 -14.96 1.98
CA THR A 98 -8.22 -16.14 2.85
C THR A 98 -7.10 -17.14 2.58
N SER A 99 -6.77 -17.42 1.31
CA SER A 99 -5.69 -18.37 0.97
C SER A 99 -4.34 -17.87 1.47
N LEU A 100 -4.09 -16.56 1.38
CA LEU A 100 -2.87 -15.94 1.87
C LEU A 100 -2.78 -15.91 3.39
N LEU A 101 -3.88 -15.59 4.08
CA LEU A 101 -3.95 -15.64 5.54
C LEU A 101 -3.66 -17.05 6.04
N TRP A 102 -4.22 -18.06 5.37
CA TRP A 102 -3.99 -19.46 5.70
C TRP A 102 -2.54 -19.89 5.47
N ALA A 103 -1.94 -19.47 4.35
CA ALA A 103 -0.52 -19.68 4.08
C ALA A 103 0.37 -18.96 5.11
N ALA A 104 0.06 -17.72 5.45
CA ALA A 104 0.78 -16.93 6.45
C ALA A 104 0.73 -17.56 7.84
N SER A 105 -0.44 -18.03 8.28
CA SER A 105 -0.58 -18.73 9.57
C SER A 105 0.18 -20.05 9.60
N TRP A 106 0.18 -20.76 8.46
CA TRP A 106 0.92 -22.02 8.34
C TRP A 106 2.44 -21.82 8.38
N LEU A 107 2.96 -20.79 7.70
CA LEU A 107 4.38 -20.43 7.77
C LEU A 107 4.81 -19.95 9.16
N ALA A 108 3.97 -19.17 9.85
CA ALA A 108 4.25 -18.74 11.21
C ALA A 108 4.34 -19.94 12.18
N ALA A 109 3.46 -20.93 12.03
CA ALA A 109 3.48 -22.14 12.86
C ALA A 109 4.72 -23.01 12.66
N GLN A 110 5.31 -23.02 11.46
CA GLN A 110 6.42 -23.93 11.12
C GLN A 110 7.83 -23.32 11.26
N PHE A 111 7.97 -21.99 11.21
CA PHE A 111 9.30 -21.34 11.09
C PHE A 111 9.63 -20.29 12.18
N GLY A 112 8.84 -20.19 13.25
CA GLY A 112 9.13 -19.30 14.39
C GLY A 112 9.18 -17.81 14.02
N SER A 113 10.11 -17.03 14.59
CA SER A 113 10.21 -15.57 14.37
C SER A 113 10.45 -15.17 12.90
N ARG A 114 11.24 -15.96 12.16
CA ARG A 114 11.42 -15.77 10.71
C ARG A 114 10.13 -16.10 9.94
N GLY A 115 9.42 -17.14 10.37
CA GLY A 115 8.10 -17.50 9.85
C GLY A 115 7.05 -16.42 10.06
N ALA A 116 7.05 -15.78 11.22
CA ALA A 116 6.17 -14.67 11.55
C ALA A 116 6.40 -13.45 10.62
N ALA A 117 7.66 -13.10 10.35
CA ALA A 117 8.00 -12.03 9.41
C ALA A 117 7.51 -12.35 7.98
N TRP A 118 7.76 -13.55 7.48
CA TRP A 118 7.23 -13.99 6.18
C TRP A 118 5.70 -14.04 6.15
N GLY A 119 5.08 -14.47 7.25
CA GLY A 119 3.63 -14.50 7.43
C GLY A 119 3.01 -13.11 7.34
N VAL A 120 3.62 -12.10 7.96
CA VAL A 120 3.19 -10.70 7.82
C VAL A 120 3.31 -10.22 6.37
N MET A 121 4.44 -10.49 5.70
CA MET A 121 4.66 -10.05 4.32
C MET A 121 3.61 -10.65 3.36
N LEU A 122 3.33 -11.95 3.51
CA LEU A 122 2.30 -12.67 2.77
C LEU A 122 0.89 -12.19 3.14
N GLY A 123 0.62 -11.99 4.43
CA GLY A 123 -0.62 -11.41 4.93
C GLY A 123 -0.88 -10.02 4.37
N GLY A 124 0.16 -9.24 4.07
CA GLY A 124 0.02 -7.90 3.51
C GLY A 124 -0.56 -7.85 2.09
N PHE A 125 -0.50 -8.95 1.35
CA PHE A 125 -1.19 -9.07 0.06
C PHE A 125 -2.71 -9.31 0.24
N ALA A 126 -3.11 -9.88 1.37
CA ALA A 126 -4.49 -10.10 1.75
C ALA A 126 -5.07 -8.82 2.36
N ASP A 127 -4.47 -8.36 3.44
CA ASP A 127 -4.74 -7.06 4.04
C ASP A 127 -3.47 -6.46 4.64
N ALA A 128 -2.94 -5.45 3.95
CA ALA A 128 -1.77 -4.71 4.37
C ALA A 128 -1.96 -4.07 5.76
N HIS A 129 -3.16 -3.61 6.11
CA HIS A 129 -3.38 -2.96 7.39
C HIS A 129 -3.31 -3.97 8.52
N SER A 130 -4.08 -5.05 8.47
CA SER A 130 -3.99 -6.11 9.49
C SER A 130 -2.56 -6.68 9.61
N ALA A 131 -1.84 -6.83 8.51
CA ALA A 131 -0.44 -7.26 8.53
C ALA A 131 0.49 -6.27 9.25
N ILE A 132 0.34 -4.97 8.97
CA ILE A 132 1.10 -3.90 9.65
C ILE A 132 0.80 -3.88 11.15
N ALA A 133 -0.49 -3.99 11.55
CA ALA A 133 -0.86 -4.08 12.96
C ALA A 133 -0.22 -5.30 13.62
N SER A 134 -0.30 -6.46 12.97
CA SER A 134 0.29 -7.70 13.47
C SER A 134 1.79 -7.55 13.70
N ALA A 135 2.52 -6.99 12.74
CA ALA A 135 3.96 -6.74 12.87
C ALA A 135 4.27 -5.82 14.06
N ALA A 136 3.55 -4.71 14.18
CA ALA A 136 3.73 -3.77 15.27
C ALA A 136 3.40 -4.40 16.65
N THR A 137 2.35 -5.23 16.73
CA THR A 137 2.02 -5.94 17.97
C THR A 137 3.08 -6.97 18.37
N LEU A 138 3.68 -7.65 17.39
CA LEU A 138 4.76 -8.62 17.64
C LEU A 138 6.05 -7.93 18.09
N VAL A 139 6.36 -6.75 17.56
CA VAL A 139 7.47 -5.91 18.04
C VAL A 139 7.22 -5.47 19.48
N ARG A 140 6.02 -4.96 19.77
CA ARG A 140 5.64 -4.54 21.13
C ARG A 140 5.68 -5.69 22.15
N ALA A 141 5.36 -6.91 21.71
CA ALA A 141 5.44 -8.12 22.54
C ALA A 141 6.88 -8.67 22.69
N ALA A 142 7.89 -8.01 22.08
CA ALA A 142 9.27 -8.48 21.98
C ALA A 142 9.42 -9.87 21.32
N GLU A 143 8.44 -10.29 20.52
CA GLU A 143 8.49 -11.52 19.72
C GLU A 143 9.23 -11.30 18.38
N LEU A 144 9.25 -10.05 17.92
CA LEU A 144 10.08 -9.59 16.80
C LEU A 144 10.96 -8.42 17.26
N ASP A 145 12.23 -8.42 16.85
CA ASP A 145 13.05 -7.23 17.03
C ASP A 145 12.56 -6.08 16.12
N ALA A 146 12.89 -4.84 16.48
CA ALA A 146 12.43 -3.66 15.78
C ALA A 146 12.84 -3.62 14.30
N SER A 147 14.03 -4.16 13.95
CA SER A 147 14.52 -4.18 12.58
C SER A 147 13.75 -5.19 11.72
N THR A 148 13.53 -6.40 12.24
CA THR A 148 12.73 -7.43 11.56
C THR A 148 11.27 -7.00 11.43
N GLY A 149 10.71 -6.35 12.46
CA GLY A 149 9.37 -5.77 12.41
C GLY A 149 9.24 -4.68 11.35
N ALA A 150 10.23 -3.79 11.22
CA ALA A 150 10.23 -2.76 10.19
C ALA A 150 10.32 -3.34 8.77
N LEU A 151 11.14 -4.38 8.57
CA LEU A 151 11.19 -5.11 7.29
C LEU A 151 9.86 -5.79 6.99
N ALA A 152 9.18 -6.35 7.99
CA ALA A 152 7.88 -6.98 7.83
C ALA A 152 6.80 -5.94 7.41
N ILE A 153 6.78 -4.77 8.03
CA ILE A 153 5.90 -3.64 7.67
C ILE A 153 6.24 -3.14 6.24
N LEU A 154 7.52 -2.99 5.89
CA LEU A 154 7.95 -2.63 4.53
C LEU A 154 7.47 -3.64 3.49
N GLY A 155 7.54 -4.94 3.82
CA GLY A 155 7.02 -5.99 2.98
C GLY A 155 5.51 -5.92 2.81
N ALA A 156 4.76 -5.67 3.89
CA ALA A 156 3.31 -5.45 3.80
C ALA A 156 2.96 -4.24 2.90
N LEU A 157 3.73 -3.15 2.97
CA LEU A 157 3.60 -1.99 2.08
C LEU A 157 3.98 -2.31 0.62
N ALA A 158 4.97 -3.19 0.40
CA ALA A 158 5.32 -3.69 -0.93
C ALA A 158 4.15 -4.46 -1.54
N SER A 159 3.54 -5.36 -0.76
CA SER A 159 2.35 -6.12 -1.16
C SER A 159 1.18 -5.21 -1.52
N ASN A 160 0.91 -4.17 -0.72
CA ASN A 160 -0.09 -3.15 -1.05
C ASN A 160 0.21 -2.43 -2.37
N THR A 161 1.47 -2.05 -2.58
CA THR A 161 1.92 -1.40 -3.83
C THR A 161 1.71 -2.31 -5.03
N LEU A 162 2.10 -3.58 -4.92
CA LEU A 162 1.93 -4.57 -5.98
C LEU A 162 0.45 -4.79 -6.29
N MET A 163 -0.40 -4.89 -5.27
CA MET A 163 -1.85 -5.03 -5.45
C MET A 163 -2.46 -3.81 -6.16
N LYS A 164 -2.02 -2.58 -5.83
CA LYS A 164 -2.42 -1.36 -6.54
C LYS A 164 -2.03 -1.41 -8.02
N LEU A 165 -0.83 -1.91 -8.35
CA LEU A 165 -0.35 -2.04 -9.73
C LEU A 165 -1.10 -3.12 -10.51
N LEU A 166 -1.36 -4.27 -9.90
CA LEU A 166 -2.17 -5.33 -10.49
C LEU A 166 -3.58 -4.83 -10.80
N LEU A 167 -4.20 -4.12 -9.84
CA LEU A 167 -5.54 -3.55 -10.04
C LEU A 167 -5.54 -2.44 -11.09
N ALA A 168 -4.50 -1.60 -11.13
CA ALA A 168 -4.33 -0.58 -12.16
C ALA A 168 -4.19 -1.22 -13.55
N PHE A 169 -3.42 -2.30 -13.68
CA PHE A 169 -3.28 -3.04 -14.92
C PHE A 169 -4.60 -3.68 -15.35
N ALA A 170 -5.28 -4.38 -14.45
CA ALA A 170 -6.54 -5.06 -14.74
C ALA A 170 -7.67 -4.09 -15.13
N THR A 171 -7.72 -2.91 -14.52
CA THR A 171 -8.81 -1.95 -14.73
C THR A 171 -8.51 -0.90 -15.80
N GLY A 172 -7.29 -0.35 -15.83
CA GLY A 172 -6.89 0.74 -16.73
C GLY A 172 -5.85 0.38 -17.80
N GLY A 173 -5.35 -0.86 -17.81
CA GLY A 173 -4.41 -1.38 -18.82
C GLY A 173 -2.94 -0.99 -18.59
N ARG A 174 -2.06 -1.48 -19.49
CA ARG A 174 -0.58 -1.36 -19.40
C ARG A 174 -0.09 0.07 -19.22
N ARG A 175 -0.62 1.02 -19.99
CA ARG A 175 -0.15 2.42 -19.96
C ARG A 175 -0.52 3.11 -18.65
N TYR A 176 -1.70 2.85 -18.10
CA TYR A 176 -2.11 3.39 -16.80
C TYR A 176 -1.28 2.77 -15.68
N ALA A 177 -1.08 1.46 -15.69
CA ALA A 177 -0.25 0.77 -14.70
C ALA A 177 1.22 1.24 -14.74
N ALA A 178 1.81 1.39 -15.92
CA ALA A 178 3.19 1.89 -16.06
C ALA A 178 3.36 3.31 -15.53
N ALA A 179 2.37 4.19 -15.78
CA ALA A 179 2.40 5.55 -15.24
C ALA A 179 2.27 5.59 -13.71
N LEU A 180 1.54 4.64 -13.11
CA LEU A 180 1.40 4.49 -11.66
C LEU A 180 2.61 3.81 -11.01
N ALA A 181 3.31 2.93 -11.74
CA ALA A 181 4.44 2.16 -11.24
C ALA A 181 5.56 3.04 -10.73
N VAL A 182 5.97 4.05 -11.50
CA VAL A 182 7.09 4.94 -11.14
C VAL A 182 6.85 5.63 -9.78
N PRO A 183 5.77 6.39 -9.57
CA PRO A 183 5.55 7.07 -8.29
C PRO A 183 5.28 6.11 -7.12
N LEU A 184 4.59 4.98 -7.34
CA LEU A 184 4.33 4.02 -6.26
C LEU A 184 5.60 3.27 -5.82
N LEU A 185 6.46 2.90 -6.77
CA LEU A 185 7.76 2.32 -6.45
C LEU A 185 8.68 3.35 -5.79
N ALA A 186 8.65 4.61 -6.23
CA ALA A 186 9.41 5.69 -5.60
C ALA A 186 8.99 5.89 -4.13
N MET A 187 7.69 5.85 -3.81
CA MET A 187 7.22 5.89 -2.42
C MET A 187 7.84 4.77 -1.60
N TRP A 188 7.76 3.52 -2.09
CA TRP A 188 8.29 2.37 -1.38
C TRP A 188 9.81 2.42 -1.21
N LEU A 189 10.54 2.81 -2.26
CA LEU A 189 11.99 2.94 -2.25
C LEU A 189 12.48 4.00 -1.28
N VAL A 190 11.79 5.16 -1.20
CA VAL A 190 12.16 6.21 -0.24
C VAL A 190 11.97 5.74 1.20
N ALA A 191 10.88 5.03 1.49
CA ALA A 191 10.70 4.43 2.80
C ALA A 191 11.79 3.39 3.11
N ALA A 192 12.07 2.49 2.17
CA ALA A 192 13.09 1.46 2.31
C ALA A 192 14.48 2.08 2.55
N ALA A 193 14.85 3.12 1.80
CA ALA A 193 16.13 3.79 1.94
C ALA A 193 16.30 4.45 3.33
N LEU A 194 15.24 5.06 3.86
CA LEU A 194 15.26 5.70 5.19
C LEU A 194 15.26 4.70 6.34
N LEU A 195 14.80 3.48 6.11
CA LEU A 195 14.79 2.40 7.09
C LEU A 195 16.10 1.59 7.07
N VAL A 196 16.80 1.56 5.93
CA VAL A 196 18.11 0.91 5.77
C VAL A 196 19.26 1.89 6.08
N SER A 197 19.01 3.19 6.14
CA SER A 197 20.06 4.16 6.48
C SER A 197 20.59 3.96 7.91
N PRO A 198 21.87 4.29 8.19
CA PRO A 198 22.53 4.03 9.49
C PRO A 198 21.87 4.69 10.71
N SER A 199 20.84 5.52 10.49
CA SER A 199 20.01 6.15 11.51
C SER A 199 19.03 5.19 12.19
N TRP A 200 18.89 3.94 11.70
CA TRP A 200 18.08 2.94 12.38
C TRP A 200 18.82 2.43 13.62
N PRO A 201 18.27 2.56 14.85
CA PRO A 201 18.94 2.05 16.03
C PRO A 201 19.02 0.52 15.94
N THR A 202 20.22 0.02 15.65
CA THR A 202 20.59 -1.36 15.94
C THR A 202 20.57 -1.49 17.46
N ALA A 203 19.47 -2.03 18.01
CA ALA A 203 19.28 -2.49 19.38
C ALA A 203 20.12 -1.81 20.49
N VAL A 204 19.44 -1.09 21.38
CA VAL A 204 19.95 -0.87 22.75
C VAL A 204 20.11 -2.26 23.40
N PRO A 205 21.23 -2.53 24.11
CA PRO A 205 21.74 -3.88 24.41
C PRO A 205 20.85 -4.75 25.28
#